data_AF-A0AAZ3P816-F1
#
_entry.id   AF-A0AAZ3P816-F1
#
_cell.length_a   1.000
_cell.length_b   1.000
_cell.length_c   1.000
_cell.angle_alpha   90.00
_cell.angle_beta   90.00
_cell.angle_gamma   90.00
#
_symmetry.space_group_name_H-M   'P 1'
#
loop_
_entity.id
_entity.type
_entity.pdbx_description
1 polymer ?
#
loop_
_entity_poly.entity_id
_entity_poly.type
_entity_poly.pdbx_seq_one_letter_code
_entity_poly.pdbx_strand_id
1 'polypeptide(L)'
;MCISSWDLALQGQSLSVPVRYSVNSLCFLLCRMCLVRMRQRGHEGKYMCRYIVHSMWEDVEQRSKIMGIDAIHRKESMRAMTETFYAAIFGYDEGILSGDGVLAAALWRNMFKRQCEDPRQLELMLEYVRKQMQFIDTLDGEDLLLTGEVKWRPLLEENAQSILKVPSSTYNDAGL
;
A
#
# COMPACT_ATOMS: atom_id res chain seq x y z
N MET A 1 0.12 8.03 -7.58
CA MET A 1 0.48 7.32 -6.34
C MET A 1 1.93 6.85 -6.43
N CYS A 2 2.89 7.77 -6.30
CA CYS A 2 4.33 7.44 -6.36
C CYS A 2 4.83 7.03 -4.98
N ILE A 3 5.82 6.13 -4.95
CA ILE A 3 6.56 5.76 -3.73
C ILE A 3 7.08 7.00 -2.97
N SER A 4 7.28 8.13 -3.67
CA SER A 4 7.65 9.43 -3.08
C SER A 4 6.65 10.01 -2.07
N SER A 5 5.35 9.69 -2.18
CA SER A 5 4.34 10.17 -1.23
C SER A 5 4.44 9.45 0.13
N TRP A 6 5.07 8.27 0.16
CA TRP A 6 5.27 7.45 1.35
C TRP A 6 6.60 7.69 2.06
N ASP A 7 7.65 8.02 1.30
CA ASP A 7 8.92 8.45 1.90
C ASP A 7 8.69 9.64 2.86
N LEU A 8 7.77 10.56 2.53
CA LEU A 8 7.37 11.68 3.40
C LEU A 8 6.60 11.25 4.67
N ALA A 9 5.75 10.21 4.59
CA ALA A 9 5.00 9.71 5.73
C ALA A 9 5.87 8.97 6.76
N LEU A 10 6.99 8.38 6.31
CA LEU A 10 7.98 7.72 7.17
C LEU A 10 9.10 8.68 7.63
N GLN A 11 9.48 9.68 6.82
CA GLN A 11 10.49 10.68 7.18
C GLN A 11 10.03 11.64 8.31
N GLY A 12 8.72 11.78 8.55
CA GLY A 12 8.18 12.60 9.63
C GLY A 12 8.13 11.94 11.02
N GLN A 13 8.48 10.65 11.14
CA GLN A 13 8.48 9.94 12.42
C GLN A 13 9.91 9.63 12.84
N SER A 14 10.40 10.35 13.85
CA SER A 14 11.62 10.01 14.58
C SER A 14 11.43 8.69 15.34
N LEU A 15 11.42 7.56 14.64
CA LEU A 15 11.47 6.24 15.24
C LEU A 15 12.91 5.74 15.21
N SER A 16 13.54 5.70 16.37
CA SER A 16 14.80 5.01 16.65
C SER A 16 14.64 3.47 16.62
N VAL A 17 13.96 2.95 15.60
CA VAL A 17 13.69 1.52 15.46
C VAL A 17 14.23 1.09 14.10
N PRO A 18 15.30 0.27 14.03
CA PRO A 18 15.87 -0.18 12.76
C PRO A 18 14.98 -1.27 12.16
N VAL A 19 13.73 -0.95 11.81
CA VAL A 19 12.81 -1.91 11.20
C VAL A 19 12.98 -1.85 9.70
N ARG A 20 13.60 -2.89 9.12
CA ARG A 20 13.67 -3.07 7.66
C ARG A 20 12.35 -3.67 7.18
N TYR A 21 11.37 -2.82 6.90
CA TYR A 21 10.23 -3.24 6.09
C TYR A 21 10.65 -3.31 4.63
N SER A 22 10.21 -4.33 3.91
CA SER A 22 10.34 -4.33 2.46
C SER A 22 9.39 -3.27 1.88
N VAL A 23 9.93 -2.11 1.47
CA VAL A 23 9.17 -1.00 0.83
C VAL A 23 8.28 -1.51 -0.31
N ASN A 24 8.77 -2.49 -1.08
CA ASN A 24 8.00 -3.17 -2.13
C ASN A 24 6.77 -3.89 -1.57
N SER A 25 6.91 -4.60 -0.45
CA SER A 25 5.83 -5.40 0.13
C SER A 25 4.72 -4.55 0.77
N LEU A 26 5.09 -3.36 1.26
CA LEU A 26 4.14 -2.32 1.65
C LEU A 26 3.43 -1.75 0.44
N CYS A 27 4.17 -1.33 -0.60
CA CYS A 27 3.59 -0.83 -1.85
C CYS A 27 2.56 -1.81 -2.44
N PHE A 28 2.86 -3.12 -2.41
CA PHE A 28 1.94 -4.16 -2.89
C PHE A 28 0.65 -4.24 -2.08
N LEU A 29 0.74 -4.10 -0.76
CA LEU A 29 -0.40 -4.14 0.16
C LEU A 29 -1.33 -2.94 -0.09
N LEU A 30 -0.74 -1.76 -0.28
CA LEU A 30 -1.44 -0.51 -0.57
C LEU A 30 -2.08 -0.53 -1.96
N CYS A 31 -1.33 -1.01 -2.96
CA CYS A 31 -1.84 -1.24 -4.31
C CYS A 31 -3.06 -2.17 -4.26
N ARG A 32 -2.98 -3.28 -3.53
CA ARG A 32 -4.10 -4.20 -3.32
C ARG A 32 -5.32 -3.51 -2.70
N MET A 33 -5.12 -2.68 -1.67
CA MET A 33 -6.21 -1.94 -1.03
C MET A 33 -6.93 -1.00 -2.02
N CYS A 34 -6.17 -0.22 -2.80
CA CYS A 34 -6.74 0.63 -3.84
C CYS A 34 -7.48 -0.20 -4.90
N LEU A 35 -6.87 -1.30 -5.38
CA LEU A 35 -7.50 -2.16 -6.40
C LEU A 35 -8.86 -2.71 -5.94
N VAL A 36 -8.98 -3.14 -4.69
CA VAL A 36 -10.25 -3.66 -4.15
C VAL A 36 -11.31 -2.57 -4.08
N ARG A 37 -10.96 -1.37 -3.60
CA ARG A 37 -11.90 -0.24 -3.52
C ARG A 37 -12.38 0.22 -4.90
N MET A 38 -11.46 0.26 -5.87
CA MET A 38 -11.75 0.74 -7.23
C MET A 38 -12.56 -0.27 -8.05
N ARG A 39 -12.38 -1.58 -7.83
CA ARG A 39 -13.15 -2.61 -8.55
C ARG A 39 -14.67 -2.52 -8.32
N GLN A 40 -15.10 -1.88 -7.24
CA GLN A 40 -16.52 -1.66 -6.93
C GLN A 40 -17.17 -0.57 -7.82
N ARG A 41 -16.37 0.21 -8.57
CA ARG A 41 -16.82 1.37 -9.39
C ARG A 41 -17.07 1.04 -10.88
N GLY A 42 -17.33 -0.23 -11.21
CA GLY A 42 -17.68 -0.62 -12.59
C GLY A 42 -16.54 -0.44 -13.61
N HIS A 43 -16.81 0.22 -14.74
CA HIS A 43 -15.88 0.31 -15.88
C HIS A 43 -14.68 1.23 -15.62
N GLU A 44 -14.92 2.40 -15.02
CA GLU A 44 -13.89 3.40 -14.71
C GLU A 44 -12.91 2.89 -13.66
N GLY A 45 -13.43 2.17 -12.65
CA GLY A 45 -12.62 1.47 -11.67
C GLY A 45 -11.64 0.46 -12.27
N LYS A 46 -12.02 -0.26 -13.34
CA LYS A 46 -11.12 -1.19 -14.04
C LYS A 46 -9.98 -0.48 -14.75
N TYR A 47 -10.24 0.68 -15.37
CA TYR A 47 -9.18 1.49 -15.98
C TYR A 47 -8.21 2.02 -14.93
N MET A 48 -8.73 2.57 -13.84
CA MET A 48 -7.88 3.07 -12.76
C MET A 48 -7.04 1.96 -12.14
N CYS A 49 -7.61 0.75 -11.96
CA CYS A 49 -6.84 -0.42 -11.52
C CYS A 49 -5.66 -0.74 -12.46
N ARG A 50 -5.89 -0.73 -13.78
CA ARG A 50 -4.82 -0.93 -14.76
C ARG A 50 -3.76 0.18 -14.68
N TYR A 51 -4.20 1.42 -14.53
CA TYR A 51 -3.31 2.56 -14.43
C TYR A 51 -2.43 2.49 -13.18
N ILE A 52 -2.99 2.19 -12.01
CA ILE A 52 -2.24 2.02 -10.75
C ILE A 52 -1.15 0.95 -10.90
N VAL A 53 -1.49 -0.23 -11.42
CA VAL A 53 -0.52 -1.32 -11.61
C VAL A 53 0.54 -0.94 -12.64
N HIS A 54 0.16 -0.28 -13.73
CA HIS A 54 1.09 0.20 -14.74
C HIS A 54 2.09 1.21 -14.15
N SER A 55 1.60 2.27 -13.49
CA SER A 55 2.44 3.30 -12.87
C SER A 55 3.36 2.71 -11.80
N MET A 56 2.89 1.72 -11.03
CA MET A 56 3.73 1.02 -10.06
C MET A 56 4.91 0.31 -10.73
N TRP A 57 4.66 -0.45 -11.81
CA TRP A 57 5.73 -1.17 -12.52
C TRP A 57 6.69 -0.21 -13.25
N GLU A 58 6.16 0.89 -13.78
CA GLU A 58 6.98 1.93 -14.40
C GLU A 58 7.95 2.58 -13.41
N ASP A 59 7.51 2.89 -12.18
CA ASP A 59 8.38 3.44 -11.12
C ASP A 59 9.48 2.42 -10.71
N VAL A 60 9.14 1.14 -10.60
CA VAL A 60 10.13 0.07 -10.35
C VAL A 60 11.17 0.02 -11.47
N GLU A 61 10.73 0.06 -12.73
CA GLU A 61 11.63 0.00 -13.87
C GLU A 61 12.54 1.26 -13.91
N GLN A 62 11.99 2.45 -13.71
CA GLN A 62 12.76 3.70 -13.68
C GLN A 62 13.80 3.69 -12.56
N ARG A 63 13.44 3.28 -11.34
CA ARG A 63 14.37 3.17 -10.21
C ARG A 63 15.49 2.18 -10.49
N SER A 64 15.18 1.05 -11.12
CA SER A 64 16.22 0.05 -11.49
C SER A 64 17.25 0.60 -12.48
N LYS A 65 16.83 1.49 -13.40
CA LYS A 65 17.74 2.19 -14.34
C LYS A 65 18.60 3.21 -13.61
N ILE A 66 18.01 3.98 -12.69
CA ILE A 66 18.74 4.98 -11.87
C ILE A 66 19.81 4.31 -10.99
N MET A 67 19.52 3.12 -10.45
CA MET A 67 20.47 2.34 -9.65
C MET A 67 21.59 1.69 -10.48
N GLY A 68 21.60 1.86 -11.81
CA GLY A 68 22.65 1.30 -12.68
C GLY A 68 22.60 -0.22 -12.81
N ILE A 69 21.44 -0.85 -12.59
CA ILE A 69 21.29 -2.30 -12.72
C ILE A 69 21.34 -2.68 -14.21
N ASP A 70 22.23 -3.62 -14.54
CA ASP A 70 22.39 -4.15 -15.90
C ASP A 70 21.08 -4.75 -16.44
N ALA A 71 20.91 -4.73 -17.77
CA ALA A 71 19.66 -5.10 -18.42
C ALA A 71 19.23 -6.55 -18.16
N ILE A 72 20.19 -7.48 -18.08
CA ILE A 72 19.92 -8.90 -17.83
C ILE A 72 19.43 -9.08 -16.39
N HIS A 73 20.20 -8.58 -15.42
CA HIS A 73 19.87 -8.62 -14.00
C HIS A 73 18.56 -7.89 -13.69
N ARG A 74 18.27 -6.78 -14.39
CA ARG A 74 17.01 -6.04 -14.26
C ARG A 74 15.83 -6.91 -14.69
N LYS A 75 15.93 -7.58 -15.85
CA LYS A 75 14.86 -8.47 -16.33
C LYS A 75 14.58 -9.61 -15.35
N GLU A 76 15.62 -10.23 -14.80
CA GLU A 76 15.50 -11.29 -13.79
C GLU A 76 14.88 -10.76 -12.49
N SER A 77 15.35 -9.61 -12.01
CA SER A 77 14.81 -8.95 -10.81
C SER A 77 13.34 -8.57 -10.97
N MET A 78 12.95 -8.06 -12.14
CA MET A 78 11.55 -7.75 -12.46
C MET A 78 10.68 -9.00 -12.39
N ARG A 79 11.12 -10.11 -12.98
CA ARG A 79 10.40 -11.39 -12.92
C ARG A 79 10.22 -11.87 -11.48
N ALA A 80 11.30 -11.89 -10.70
CA ALA A 80 11.24 -12.29 -9.29
C ALA A 80 10.32 -11.36 -8.46
N MET A 81 10.32 -10.07 -8.78
CA MET A 81 9.45 -9.09 -8.14
C MET A 81 7.98 -9.30 -8.52
N THR A 82 7.67 -9.66 -9.76
CA THR A 82 6.32 -10.02 -10.20
C THR A 82 5.80 -11.26 -9.47
N GLU A 83 6.64 -12.29 -9.33
CA GLU A 83 6.29 -13.49 -8.56
C GLU A 83 6.02 -13.14 -7.08
N THR A 84 6.87 -12.29 -6.49
CA THR A 84 6.69 -11.79 -5.12
C THR A 84 5.42 -10.96 -4.98
N PHE A 85 5.09 -10.13 -5.97
CA PHE A 85 3.88 -9.30 -6.00
C PHE A 85 2.63 -10.16 -5.95
N TYR A 86 2.52 -11.18 -6.81
CA TYR A 86 1.36 -12.07 -6.81
C TYR A 86 1.27 -12.87 -5.52
N ALA A 87 2.37 -13.45 -5.05
CA ALA A 87 2.39 -14.18 -3.78
C ALA A 87 1.96 -13.30 -2.59
N ALA A 88 2.37 -12.02 -2.59
CA ALA A 88 1.96 -11.07 -1.57
C ALA A 88 0.47 -10.76 -1.64
N ILE A 89 -0.08 -10.46 -2.83
CA ILE A 89 -1.52 -10.19 -3.00
C ILE A 89 -2.36 -11.37 -2.52
N PHE A 90 -2.05 -12.59 -2.97
CA PHE A 90 -2.81 -13.76 -2.57
C PHE A 90 -2.74 -13.99 -1.05
N GLY A 91 -1.55 -13.87 -0.46
CA GLY A 91 -1.38 -14.03 0.98
C GLY A 91 -2.12 -12.95 1.80
N TYR A 92 -2.17 -11.71 1.31
CA TYR A 92 -2.93 -10.65 1.96
C TYR A 92 -4.43 -10.83 1.79
N ASP A 93 -4.91 -11.23 0.62
CA ASP A 93 -6.33 -11.52 0.39
C ASP A 93 -6.82 -12.65 1.30
N GLU A 94 -6.07 -13.75 1.36
CA GLU A 94 -6.36 -14.87 2.25
C GLU A 94 -6.34 -14.45 3.73
N GLY A 95 -5.31 -13.70 4.15
CA GLY A 95 -5.18 -13.22 5.53
C GLY A 95 -6.28 -12.26 5.95
N ILE A 96 -6.66 -11.33 5.07
CA ILE A 96 -7.72 -10.36 5.34
C ILE A 96 -9.08 -11.05 5.47
N LEU A 97 -9.39 -12.00 4.58
CA LEU A 97 -10.66 -12.73 4.56
C LEU A 97 -10.78 -13.79 5.67
N SER A 98 -9.64 -14.31 6.15
CA SER A 98 -9.63 -15.36 7.18
C SER A 98 -9.59 -14.76 8.58
N GLY A 99 -8.39 -14.52 9.12
CA GLY A 99 -8.19 -14.11 10.51
C GLY A 99 -6.75 -13.70 10.77
N ASP A 100 -6.53 -13.11 11.93
CA ASP A 100 -5.27 -12.40 12.22
C ASP A 100 -4.04 -13.31 12.24
N GLY A 101 -4.18 -14.58 12.60
CA GLY A 101 -3.07 -15.54 12.49
C GLY A 101 -2.57 -15.74 11.05
N VAL A 102 -3.50 -15.81 10.08
CA VAL A 102 -3.16 -15.97 8.66
C VAL A 102 -2.59 -14.67 8.10
N LEU A 103 -3.16 -13.52 8.47
CA LEU A 103 -2.66 -12.21 8.09
C LEU A 103 -1.27 -11.94 8.66
N ALA A 104 -1.03 -12.26 9.94
CA ALA A 104 0.27 -12.15 10.59
C ALA A 104 1.30 -13.02 9.87
N ALA A 105 0.93 -14.26 9.52
CA ALA A 105 1.83 -15.15 8.78
C ALA A 105 2.14 -14.60 7.37
N ALA A 106 1.16 -14.01 6.68
CA ALA A 106 1.37 -13.36 5.38
C ALA A 106 2.30 -12.13 5.49
N LEU A 107 2.08 -11.28 6.50
CA LEU A 107 2.93 -10.12 6.79
C LEU A 107 4.36 -10.57 7.13
N TRP A 108 4.51 -11.59 7.97
CA TRP A 108 5.83 -12.12 8.33
C TRP A 108 6.59 -12.63 7.10
N ARG A 109 5.94 -13.41 6.23
CA ARG A 109 6.57 -13.93 5.00
C ARG A 109 6.94 -12.84 4.00
N ASN A 110 6.02 -11.89 3.77
CA ASN A 110 6.14 -10.94 2.67
C ASN A 110 6.79 -9.63 3.09
N MET A 111 6.33 -9.00 4.17
CA MET A 111 6.80 -7.71 4.68
C MET A 111 8.14 -7.83 5.39
N PHE A 112 8.23 -8.78 6.32
CA PHE A 112 9.41 -9.02 7.16
C PHE A 112 10.40 -10.01 6.52
N LYS A 113 10.09 -10.57 5.34
CA LYS A 113 10.94 -11.55 4.65
C LYS A 113 11.35 -12.73 5.54
N ARG A 114 10.43 -13.17 6.42
CA ARG A 114 10.64 -14.23 7.43
C ARG A 114 11.68 -13.88 8.50
N GLN A 115 12.02 -12.60 8.62
CA GLN A 115 12.98 -12.05 9.58
C GLN A 115 12.26 -11.02 10.45
N CYS A 116 11.83 -11.45 11.62
CA CYS A 116 11.18 -10.60 12.61
C CYS A 116 11.68 -11.02 13.99
N GLU A 117 12.52 -10.18 14.59
CA GLU A 117 13.14 -10.46 15.89
C GLU A 117 12.20 -10.10 17.05
N ASP A 118 11.35 -9.09 16.87
CA ASP A 118 10.35 -8.67 17.86
C ASP A 118 8.92 -8.93 17.35
N PRO A 119 8.20 -9.93 17.90
CA PRO A 119 6.81 -10.23 17.54
C PRO A 119 5.86 -9.04 17.71
N ARG A 120 6.17 -8.08 18.59
CA ARG A 120 5.34 -6.87 18.77
C ARG A 120 5.33 -5.98 17.54
N GLN A 121 6.40 -6.00 16.73
CA GLN A 121 6.43 -5.28 15.46
C GLN A 121 5.48 -5.89 14.43
N LEU A 122 5.34 -7.21 14.44
CA LEU A 122 4.41 -7.91 13.57
C LEU A 122 2.96 -7.61 13.98
N GLU A 123 2.68 -7.60 15.27
CA GLU A 123 1.38 -7.25 15.83
C GLU A 123 0.99 -5.80 15.49
N LEU A 124 1.89 -4.83 15.73
CA LEU A 124 1.66 -3.43 15.38
C LEU A 124 1.38 -3.24 13.88
N MET A 125 2.12 -3.94 13.02
CA MET A 125 1.91 -3.89 11.57
C MET A 125 0.57 -4.52 11.17
N LEU A 126 0.15 -5.60 11.84
CA LEU A 126 -1.14 -6.23 11.62
C LEU A 126 -2.28 -5.28 11.99
N GLU A 127 -2.23 -4.66 13.17
CA GLU A 127 -3.21 -3.67 13.61
C GLU A 127 -3.29 -2.50 12.62
N TYR A 128 -2.13 -2.01 12.18
CA TYR A 128 -2.05 -0.96 11.17
C TYR A 128 -2.74 -1.36 9.87
N VAL A 129 -2.46 -2.55 9.35
CA VAL A 129 -3.08 -3.03 8.10
C VAL A 129 -4.60 -3.13 8.24
N ARG A 130 -5.11 -3.65 9.36
CA ARG A 130 -6.55 -3.72 9.64
C ARG A 130 -7.19 -2.34 9.71
N LYS A 131 -6.53 -1.40 10.37
CA LYS A 131 -6.96 0.00 10.47
C LYS A 131 -6.97 0.71 9.11
N GLN A 132 -5.95 0.50 8.28
CA GLN A 132 -5.91 1.07 6.93
C GLN A 132 -7.01 0.49 6.04
N MET A 133 -7.25 -0.83 6.12
CA MET A 133 -8.34 -1.47 5.38
C MET A 133 -9.68 -0.82 5.69
N GLN A 134 -10.02 -0.69 6.98
CA GLN A 134 -11.26 -0.04 7.41
C GLN A 134 -11.35 1.41 6.92
N PHE A 135 -10.25 2.16 6.98
CA PHE A 135 -10.23 3.54 6.49
C PHE A 135 -10.47 3.62 4.98
N ILE A 136 -9.83 2.77 4.19
CA ILE A 136 -9.96 2.79 2.72
C ILE A 136 -11.36 2.39 2.28
N ASP A 137 -12.00 1.47 3.00
CA ASP A 137 -13.41 1.11 2.75
C ASP A 137 -14.35 2.29 3.00
N THR A 138 -13.99 3.24 3.88
CA THR A 138 -14.77 4.47 4.12
C THR A 138 -14.55 5.58 3.10
N LEU A 139 -13.50 5.51 2.27
CA LEU A 139 -13.22 6.55 1.29
C LEU A 139 -14.29 6.60 0.21
N ASP A 140 -14.65 7.80 -0.23
CA ASP A 140 -15.43 7.94 -1.45
C ASP A 140 -14.57 7.60 -2.66
N GLY A 141 -15.13 6.73 -3.49
CA GLY A 141 -14.48 6.22 -4.68
C GLY A 141 -14.66 7.12 -5.89
N GLU A 142 -15.64 8.04 -5.90
CA GLU A 142 -15.70 9.10 -6.92
C GLU A 142 -14.57 10.11 -6.69
N ASP A 143 -14.43 10.61 -5.45
CA ASP A 143 -13.29 11.46 -5.08
C ASP A 143 -11.95 10.77 -5.36
N LEU A 144 -11.84 9.47 -5.09
CA LEU A 144 -10.63 8.70 -5.38
C LEU A 144 -10.37 8.51 -6.88
N LEU A 145 -11.42 8.35 -7.69
CA LEU A 145 -11.33 8.30 -9.16
C LEU A 145 -10.86 9.63 -9.74
N LEU A 146 -11.36 10.75 -9.21
CA LEU A 146 -11.09 12.09 -9.70
C LEU A 146 -9.72 12.61 -9.26
N THR A 147 -9.37 12.42 -7.99
CA THR A 147 -8.12 12.98 -7.41
C THR A 147 -6.95 12.02 -7.51
N GLY A 148 -7.20 10.71 -7.44
CA GLY A 148 -6.14 9.70 -7.32
C GLY A 148 -5.32 9.82 -6.02
N GLU A 149 -5.76 10.63 -5.06
CA GLU A 149 -5.06 10.88 -3.80
C GLU A 149 -5.61 10.00 -2.67
N VAL A 150 -4.72 9.29 -1.98
CA VAL A 150 -5.05 8.56 -0.75
C VAL A 150 -4.24 9.15 0.39
N LYS A 151 -4.93 9.70 1.39
CA LYS A 151 -4.31 10.19 2.63
C LYS A 151 -4.20 9.03 3.63
N TRP A 152 -3.09 8.34 3.59
CA TRP A 152 -2.84 7.18 4.46
C TRP A 152 -2.74 7.59 5.93
N ARG A 153 -3.30 6.78 6.84
CA ARG A 153 -3.19 7.07 8.28
C ARG A 153 -1.78 6.73 8.79
N PRO A 154 -1.26 7.42 9.81
CA PRO A 154 0.06 7.11 10.36
C PRO A 154 0.07 5.77 11.10
N LEU A 155 1.26 5.16 11.18
CA LEU A 155 1.48 3.85 11.82
C LEU A 155 1.09 3.89 13.31
N LEU A 156 1.60 4.89 14.01
CA LEU A 156 1.24 5.23 15.37
C LEU A 156 0.31 6.44 15.34
N GLU A 157 -0.83 6.34 16.01
CA GLU A 157 -1.70 7.49 16.27
C GLU A 157 -1.76 7.74 17.77
N GLU A 158 -1.38 8.94 18.20
CA GLU A 158 -1.44 9.33 19.62
C GLU A 158 -2.87 9.64 20.07
N ASN A 159 -3.80 9.92 19.15
CA ASN A 159 -5.19 10.27 19.45
C ASN A 159 -6.19 9.53 18.55
N ALA A 160 -7.07 8.72 19.15
CA ALA A 160 -8.14 7.97 18.48
C ALA A 160 -9.28 8.84 17.93
N GLN A 161 -9.26 10.17 18.07
CA GLN A 161 -10.36 11.06 17.70
C GLN A 161 -10.29 11.63 16.27
N SER A 162 -9.24 11.30 15.49
CA SER A 162 -9.19 11.60 14.05
C SER A 162 -10.21 10.81 13.21
N ILE A 163 -10.88 9.84 13.83
CA ILE A 163 -11.82 8.87 13.24
C ILE A 163 -13.05 9.52 12.56
N LEU A 164 -13.39 10.79 12.86
CA LEU A 164 -14.70 11.37 12.48
C LEU A 164 -14.67 12.49 11.43
N LYS A 165 -13.50 12.97 10.99
CA LYS A 165 -13.46 13.98 9.92
C LYS A 165 -13.16 13.33 8.58
N VAL A 166 -14.22 12.79 7.96
CA VAL A 166 -14.26 12.69 6.50
C VAL A 166 -14.04 14.10 5.97
N PRO A 167 -12.98 14.39 5.19
CA PRO A 167 -12.87 15.68 4.54
C PRO A 167 -14.04 15.75 3.55
N SER A 168 -14.98 16.66 3.78
CA SER A 168 -16.00 16.96 2.78
C SER A 168 -15.28 17.43 1.51
N SER A 169 -15.47 16.72 0.39
CA SER A 169 -15.05 17.17 -0.92
C SER A 169 -15.68 18.54 -1.19
N THR A 170 -14.91 19.62 -1.04
CA THR A 170 -15.32 20.94 -1.55
C THR A 170 -15.03 20.95 -3.03
N TYR A 171 -15.86 20.25 -3.80
CA TYR A 171 -15.97 20.53 -5.22
C TYR A 171 -16.67 21.89 -5.33
N ASN A 172 -15.90 22.93 -5.62
CA ASN A 172 -16.48 24.22 -5.92
C ASN A 172 -17.13 24.11 -7.30
N ASP A 173 -18.46 23.99 -7.34
CA ASP A 173 -19.31 24.08 -8.54
C ASP A 173 -19.30 25.49 -9.18
N ALA A 174 -18.14 26.15 -9.23
CA ALA A 174 -17.94 27.44 -9.87
C ALA A 174 -16.95 27.27 -11.03
N GLY A 175 -17.43 26.70 -12.12
CA GLY A 175 -16.62 26.45 -13.32
C GLY A 175 -17.43 26.00 -14.53
N LEU A 176 -18.53 26.70 -14.82
CA LEU A 176 -19.16 26.76 -16.15
C LEU A 176 -19.51 28.22 -16.46
#